data_AF-A0A2R7TBS4-F1
#
_entry.id   AF-A0A2R7TBS4-F1
#
_cell.length_a   1.000
_cell.length_b   1.000
_cell.length_c   1.000
_cell.angle_alpha   90.00
_cell.angle_beta   90.00
_cell.angle_gamma   90.00
#
_symmetry.space_group_name_H-M   'P 1'
#
loop_
_entity.id
_entity.type
_entity.pdbx_description
1 polymer ?
#
loop_
_entity_poly.entity_id
_entity_poly.type
_entity_poly.pdbx_seq_one_letter_code
_entity_poly.pdbx_strand_id
1 'polypeptide(L)'
;ATALRTRRGRVVARRREHYAHLAEALSGQAGMRPLFPKLPDHCAPYVFPLWVDQPEQLYQQLRSLGVPVSRWDWLWPGTPELPGDVGKAWSRHVLQLHCHQDMSDADRHWVIASLMSHCTS
;
A
#
# COMPACT_ATOMS: atom_id res chain seq x y z
N ALA A 1 15.96 -19.57 -11.75
CA ALA A 1 14.87 -20.56 -11.95
C ALA A 1 14.55 -21.41 -10.70
N THR A 2 15.52 -21.75 -9.84
CA THR A 2 15.30 -22.64 -8.67
C THR A 2 14.49 -22.03 -7.52
N ALA A 3 14.56 -20.71 -7.32
CA ALA A 3 13.93 -20.03 -6.17
C ALA A 3 12.40 -20.21 -6.12
N LEU A 4 11.71 -20.16 -7.27
CA LEU A 4 10.25 -20.32 -7.39
C LEU A 4 9.73 -21.69 -6.96
N ARG A 5 10.59 -22.71 -6.88
CA ARG A 5 10.18 -24.07 -6.50
C ARG A 5 9.98 -24.25 -4.98
N THR A 6 10.53 -23.37 -4.16
CA THR A 6 10.37 -23.42 -2.70
C THR A 6 9.06 -22.77 -2.23
N ARG A 7 8.53 -23.17 -1.06
CA ARG A 7 7.34 -22.50 -0.45
C ARG A 7 7.59 -21.00 -0.29
N ARG A 8 8.75 -20.62 0.26
CA ARG A 8 9.17 -19.22 0.42
C ARG A 8 9.23 -18.49 -0.92
N GLY A 9 9.82 -19.10 -1.95
CA GLY A 9 9.90 -18.48 -3.27
C GLY A 9 8.55 -18.21 -3.90
N ARG A 10 7.56 -19.11 -3.73
CA ARG A 10 6.18 -18.87 -4.16
C ARG A 10 5.52 -17.72 -3.40
N VAL A 11 5.71 -17.65 -2.08
CA VAL A 11 5.22 -16.53 -1.25
C VAL A 11 5.78 -15.20 -1.75
N VAL A 12 7.10 -15.13 -1.97
CA VAL A 12 7.75 -13.91 -2.47
C VAL A 12 7.24 -13.56 -3.86
N ALA A 13 7.12 -14.53 -4.77
CA ALA A 13 6.64 -14.29 -6.12
C ALA A 13 5.21 -13.73 -6.15
N ARG A 14 4.27 -14.32 -5.40
CA ARG A 14 2.89 -13.81 -5.31
C ARG A 14 2.82 -12.41 -4.74
N ARG A 15 3.56 -12.13 -3.67
CA ARG A 15 3.62 -10.78 -3.09
C ARG A 15 4.16 -9.75 -4.09
N ARG A 16 5.20 -10.10 -4.84
CA ARG A 16 5.78 -9.24 -5.88
C ARG A 16 4.84 -9.02 -7.06
N GLU A 17 4.10 -10.05 -7.47
CA GLU A 17 3.08 -9.97 -8.51
C GLU A 17 1.97 -8.98 -8.13
N HIS A 18 1.39 -9.14 -6.94
CA HIS A 18 0.36 -8.21 -6.45
C HIS A 18 0.91 -6.79 -6.31
N TYR A 19 2.13 -6.64 -5.80
CA TYR A 19 2.80 -5.35 -5.71
C TYR A 19 2.94 -4.66 -7.07
N ALA A 20 3.38 -5.39 -8.09
CA ALA A 20 3.56 -4.85 -9.44
C ALA A 20 2.23 -4.38 -10.05
N HIS A 21 1.17 -5.16 -9.89
CA HIS A 21 -0.16 -4.78 -10.40
C HIS A 21 -0.74 -3.57 -9.66
N LEU A 22 -0.51 -3.46 -8.35
CA LEU A 22 -0.86 -2.25 -7.59
C LEU A 22 -0.05 -1.04 -8.08
N ALA A 23 1.25 -1.21 -8.31
CA ALA A 23 2.14 -0.15 -8.80
C ALA A 23 1.67 0.38 -10.16
N GLU A 24 1.33 -0.52 -11.08
CA GLU A 24 0.85 -0.20 -12.41
C GLU A 24 -0.49 0.52 -12.38
N ALA A 25 -1.49 -0.04 -11.69
CA ALA A 25 -2.84 0.52 -11.65
C ALA A 25 -2.90 1.90 -10.97
N LEU A 26 -2.09 2.10 -9.93
CA LEU A 26 -2.08 3.33 -9.14
C LEU A 26 -1.08 4.37 -9.68
N SER A 27 -0.32 4.05 -10.73
CA SER A 27 0.61 4.99 -11.36
C SER A 27 -0.14 6.09 -12.12
N GLY A 28 0.32 7.33 -11.98
CA GLY A 28 -0.23 8.48 -12.71
C GLY A 28 -1.60 8.97 -12.23
N GLN A 29 -2.11 8.44 -11.11
CA GLN A 29 -3.38 8.85 -10.55
C GLN A 29 -3.26 10.19 -9.82
N ALA A 30 -4.23 11.08 -9.99
CA ALA A 30 -4.26 12.34 -9.27
C ALA A 30 -4.56 12.10 -7.79
N GLY A 31 -3.88 12.83 -6.89
CA GLY A 31 -4.13 12.77 -5.45
C GLY A 31 -3.54 11.54 -4.73
N MET A 32 -2.93 10.60 -5.45
CA MET A 32 -2.23 9.46 -4.85
C MET A 32 -1.03 9.02 -5.69
N ARG A 33 0.03 8.52 -5.04
CA ARG A 33 1.23 8.04 -5.76
C ARG A 33 1.91 6.88 -5.06
N PRO A 34 2.35 5.84 -5.80
CA PRO A 34 3.24 4.82 -5.26
C PRO A 34 4.52 5.45 -4.70
N LEU A 35 4.94 5.09 -3.49
CA LEU A 35 6.23 5.57 -2.95
C LEU A 35 7.42 4.81 -3.55
N PHE A 36 7.23 3.53 -3.90
CA PHE A 36 8.25 2.72 -4.56
C PHE A 36 7.63 2.03 -5.80
N PRO A 37 7.48 2.74 -6.93
CA PRO A 37 6.84 2.19 -8.12
C PRO A 37 7.59 0.98 -8.70
N LYS A 38 8.90 0.87 -8.47
CA LYS A 38 9.71 -0.30 -8.81
C LYS A 38 10.26 -0.95 -7.55
N LEU A 39 9.96 -2.23 -7.39
CA LEU A 39 10.44 -3.01 -6.27
C LEU A 39 11.86 -3.55 -6.55
N PRO A 40 12.82 -3.45 -5.60
CA PRO A 40 14.14 -4.06 -5.76
C PRO A 40 14.07 -5.57 -5.98
N ASP A 41 15.00 -6.14 -6.76
CA ASP A 41 14.95 -7.55 -7.20
C ASP A 41 14.91 -8.56 -6.05
N HIS A 42 15.55 -8.23 -4.93
CA HIS A 42 15.68 -9.12 -3.77
C HIS A 42 14.64 -8.84 -2.66
N CYS A 43 13.66 -7.97 -2.91
CA CYS A 43 12.65 -7.62 -1.92
C CYS A 43 11.44 -8.57 -1.96
N ALA A 44 10.98 -8.95 -0.76
CA ALA A 44 9.68 -9.58 -0.54
C ALA A 44 8.77 -8.56 0.15
N PRO A 45 7.81 -7.93 -0.56
CA PRO A 45 7.06 -6.83 0.00
C PRO A 45 6.09 -7.36 1.06
N TYR A 46 5.97 -6.61 2.17
CA TYR A 46 4.95 -6.88 3.18
C TYR A 46 3.68 -6.07 2.89
N VAL A 47 3.87 -4.81 2.47
CA VAL A 47 2.83 -3.87 2.09
C VAL A 47 3.24 -3.11 0.84
N PHE A 48 2.25 -2.57 0.13
CA PHE A 48 2.43 -1.57 -0.90
C PHE A 48 2.20 -0.17 -0.29
N PRO A 49 3.24 0.68 -0.18
CA PRO A 49 3.10 2.01 0.39
C PRO A 49 2.61 3.02 -0.65
N LEU A 50 1.41 3.55 -0.41
CA LEU A 50 0.76 4.56 -1.24
C LEU A 50 0.72 5.89 -0.48
N TRP A 51 1.27 6.94 -1.08
CA TRP A 51 1.05 8.30 -0.59
C TRP A 51 -0.29 8.81 -1.09
N VAL A 52 -1.08 9.41 -0.21
CA VAL A 52 -2.38 10.03 -0.52
C VAL A 52 -2.38 11.47 -0.04
N ASP A 53 -2.75 12.41 -0.90
CA ASP A 53 -2.71 13.84 -0.59
C ASP A 53 -3.80 14.25 0.42
N GLN A 54 -4.98 13.62 0.35
CA GLN A 54 -6.10 13.84 1.27
C GLN A 54 -6.50 12.52 1.98
N PRO A 55 -5.70 12.06 2.96
CA PRO A 55 -5.78 10.68 3.44
C PRO A 55 -6.95 10.40 4.39
N GLU A 56 -7.45 11.39 5.13
CA GLU A 56 -8.39 11.12 6.24
C GLU A 56 -9.72 10.56 5.76
N GLN A 57 -10.36 11.23 4.80
CA GLN A 57 -11.65 10.80 4.28
C GLN A 57 -11.52 9.46 3.55
N LEU A 58 -10.51 9.33 2.69
CA LEU A 58 -10.26 8.11 1.94
C LEU A 58 -10.00 6.92 2.89
N TYR A 59 -9.13 7.09 3.89
CA TYR A 59 -8.82 6.01 4.83
C TYR A 59 -10.06 5.54 5.57
N GLN A 60 -10.88 6.45 6.10
CA GLN A 60 -12.12 6.08 6.80
C GLN A 60 -13.11 5.34 5.90
N GLN A 61 -13.25 5.78 4.64
CA GLN A 61 -14.12 5.12 3.66
C GLN A 61 -13.62 3.73 3.29
N LEU A 62 -12.33 3.55 3.01
CA LEU A 62 -11.75 2.24 2.72
C LEU A 62 -11.92 1.29 3.92
N ARG A 63 -11.72 1.79 5.15
CA ARG A 63 -11.92 1.02 6.37
C ARG A 63 -13.37 0.61 6.58
N SER A 64 -14.35 1.48 6.29
CA SER A 64 -15.78 1.14 6.43
C SER A 64 -16.25 0.14 5.38
N LEU A 65 -15.62 0.13 4.20
CA LEU A 65 -15.82 -0.89 3.15
C LEU A 65 -15.13 -2.23 3.46
N GLY A 66 -14.33 -2.30 4.52
CA GLY A 66 -13.57 -3.51 4.88
C GLY A 66 -12.32 -3.74 4.02
N VAL A 67 -11.88 -2.74 3.26
CA VAL A 67 -10.66 -2.84 2.43
C VAL A 67 -9.46 -3.10 3.34
N PRO A 68 -8.57 -4.07 3.02
CA PRO A 68 -7.38 -4.37 3.80
C PRO A 68 -6.32 -3.28 3.62
N VAL A 69 -6.55 -2.15 4.29
CA VAL A 69 -5.66 -0.99 4.37
C VAL A 69 -5.30 -0.71 5.81
N SER A 70 -4.06 -0.26 6.02
CA SER A 70 -3.54 0.12 7.32
C SER A 70 -2.71 1.41 7.20
N ARG A 71 -2.49 2.11 8.30
CA ARG A 71 -1.49 3.16 8.44
C ARG A 71 -1.01 3.21 9.89
N TRP A 72 -0.09 4.10 10.22
CA TRP A 72 0.34 4.30 11.60
C TRP A 72 -0.65 5.22 12.33
N ASP A 73 -1.83 4.67 12.66
CA ASP A 73 -2.96 5.43 13.20
C ASP A 73 -2.70 6.09 14.56
N TRP A 74 -1.73 5.57 15.32
CA TRP A 74 -1.46 6.01 16.67
C TRP A 74 0.02 6.32 16.84
N LEU A 75 0.31 7.57 17.20
CA LEU A 75 1.63 8.00 17.65
C LEU A 75 1.69 7.90 19.17
N TRP A 76 2.84 7.53 19.71
CA TRP A 76 3.01 7.39 21.15
C TRP A 76 2.76 8.74 21.86
N PRO A 77 1.99 8.79 22.95
CA PRO A 77 1.75 10.01 23.71
C PRO A 77 3.05 10.66 24.15
N GLY A 78 3.21 11.95 23.85
CA GLY A 78 4.44 12.69 24.16
C GLY A 78 5.57 12.48 23.16
N THR A 79 5.31 11.92 21.97
CA THR A 79 6.27 11.95 20.87
C THR A 79 6.67 13.41 20.59
N PRO A 80 7.96 13.78 20.70
CA PRO A 80 8.40 15.16 20.55
C PRO A 80 8.28 15.62 19.10
N GLU A 81 7.98 16.90 18.89
CA GLU A 81 8.09 17.51 17.57
C GLU A 81 9.55 17.93 17.34
N LEU A 82 10.19 17.31 16.35
CA LEU A 82 11.56 17.63 15.96
C LEU A 82 11.55 18.51 14.70
N PRO A 83 12.35 19.58 14.63
CA PRO A 83 12.46 20.40 13.42
C PRO A 83 12.83 19.54 12.20
N GLY A 84 12.04 19.63 11.14
CA GLY A 84 12.24 18.86 9.91
C GLY A 84 11.73 17.42 9.94
N ASP A 85 11.07 16.97 11.02
CA ASP A 85 10.47 15.64 11.08
C ASP A 85 9.26 15.52 10.13
N VAL A 86 9.29 14.49 9.29
CA VAL A 86 8.22 14.14 8.36
C VAL A 86 7.35 12.99 8.87
N GLY A 87 7.74 12.31 9.95
CA GLY A 87 7.11 11.12 10.49
C GLY A 87 5.63 11.31 10.83
N LYS A 88 5.27 12.45 11.44
CA LYS A 88 3.88 12.80 11.75
C LYS A 88 3.01 13.00 10.51
N ALA A 89 3.57 13.54 9.43
CA ALA A 89 2.87 13.63 8.15
C ALA A 89 2.75 12.23 7.51
N TRP A 90 3.86 11.48 7.50
CA TRP A 90 3.90 10.14 6.89
C TRP A 90 2.97 9.15 7.57
N SER A 91 2.77 9.23 8.88
CA SER A 91 1.83 8.35 9.60
C SER A 91 0.39 8.47 9.10
N ARG A 92 0.03 9.64 8.56
CA ARG A 92 -1.31 9.95 8.04
C ARG A 92 -1.42 9.73 6.55
N HIS A 93 -0.43 10.21 5.79
CA HIS A 93 -0.45 10.23 4.32
C HIS A 93 -0.03 8.91 3.68
N VAL A 94 0.74 8.06 4.37
CA VAL A 94 1.17 6.76 3.84
C VAL A 94 0.17 5.68 4.22
N LEU A 95 -0.66 5.30 3.26
CA LEU A 95 -1.49 4.11 3.36
C LEU A 95 -0.68 2.87 2.99
N GLN A 96 -0.92 1.79 3.72
CA GLN A 96 -0.27 0.49 3.55
C GLN A 96 -1.30 -0.48 3.00
N LEU A 97 -1.26 -0.71 1.69
CA LEU A 97 -2.12 -1.69 1.03
C LEU A 97 -1.51 -3.08 1.17
N HIS A 98 -2.35 -4.07 1.43
CA HIS A 98 -1.89 -5.44 1.60
C HIS A 98 -1.57 -6.04 0.21
N CYS A 99 -0.42 -6.71 0.10
CA CYS A 99 0.00 -7.45 -1.09
C CYS A 99 0.26 -8.92 -0.74
N HIS A 100 -0.54 -9.47 0.17
CA HIS A 100 -0.32 -10.79 0.77
C HIS A 100 -0.37 -11.92 -0.27
N GLN A 101 0.36 -13.01 -0.02
CA GLN A 101 0.45 -14.13 -0.98
C GLN A 101 -0.88 -14.88 -1.19
N ASP A 102 -1.76 -14.81 -0.19
CA ASP A 102 -3.07 -15.49 -0.19
C ASP A 102 -4.18 -14.59 -0.74
N MET A 103 -3.84 -13.36 -1.15
CA MET A 103 -4.76 -12.47 -1.86
C MET A 103 -5.08 -13.08 -3.23
N SER A 104 -6.36 -13.15 -3.57
CA SER A 104 -6.79 -13.52 -4.91
C SER A 104 -6.64 -12.34 -5.87
N ASP A 105 -6.70 -12.62 -7.17
CA ASP A 105 -6.74 -11.53 -8.16
C ASP A 105 -8.02 -10.70 -8.04
N ALA A 106 -9.14 -11.31 -7.63
CA ALA A 106 -10.39 -10.62 -7.37
C ALA A 106 -10.26 -9.66 -6.17
N ASP A 107 -9.62 -10.09 -5.09
CA ASP A 107 -9.35 -9.23 -3.93
C ASP A 107 -8.50 -8.02 -4.35
N ARG A 108 -7.43 -8.26 -5.13
CA ARG A 108 -6.58 -7.19 -5.66
C ARG A 108 -7.39 -6.20 -6.51
N HIS A 109 -8.21 -6.70 -7.44
CA HIS A 109 -9.03 -5.85 -8.30
C HIS A 109 -10.04 -5.04 -7.48
N TRP A 110 -10.64 -5.62 -6.45
CA TRP A 110 -11.54 -4.92 -5.56
C TRP A 110 -10.84 -3.82 -4.77
N VAL A 111 -9.63 -4.06 -4.25
CA VAL A 111 -8.82 -3.03 -3.58
C VAL A 111 -8.52 -1.87 -4.55
N ILE A 112 -8.08 -2.17 -5.77
CA ILE A 112 -7.79 -1.15 -6.80
C ILE A 112 -9.06 -0.37 -7.15
N ALA A 113 -10.17 -1.05 -7.41
CA ALA A 113 -11.43 -0.41 -7.77
C ALA A 113 -11.95 0.50 -6.64
N SER A 114 -11.82 0.05 -5.38
CA SER A 114 -12.20 0.84 -4.21
C SER A 114 -11.36 2.11 -4.06
N LEU A 115 -10.07 2.08 -4.42
CA LEU A 115 -9.23 3.27 -4.47
C LEU A 115 -9.63 4.20 -5.63
N MET A 116 -9.81 3.63 -6.82
CA MET A 116 -10.13 4.36 -8.04
C MET A 116 -11.48 5.06 -7.99
N SER A 117 -12.48 4.49 -7.29
CA SER A 117 -13.78 5.15 -7.09
C SER A 117 -13.70 6.47 -6.31
N HIS A 118 -12.54 6.76 -5.71
CA HIS A 118 -12.28 7.98 -4.96
C HIS A 118 -11.22 8.88 -5.62
N CYS A 119 -10.65 8.47 -6.76
CA CYS A 119 -9.88 9.38 -7.59
C CYS A 119 -10.83 10.42 -8.19
N THR A 120 -10.67 11.69 -7.83
CA THR A 120 -11.36 12.78 -8.53
C THR A 120 -10.57 13.08 -9.80
N SER A 121 -11.23 13.15 -10.96
CA SER A 121 -10.61 13.59 -12.22
C SER A 121 -10.08 15.01 -12.14
#